data_AF-A1KW19-F1
#
_entry.id   AF-A1KW19-F1
#
_cell.length_a   1.000
_cell.length_b   1.000
_cell.length_c   1.000
_cell.angle_alpha   90.00
_cell.angle_beta   90.00
_cell.angle_gamma   90.00
#
_symmetry.space_group_name_H-M   'P 1'
#
loop_
_entity.id
_entity.type
_entity.pdbx_description
1 polymer ?
#
loop_
_entity_poly.entity_id
_entity_poly.type
_entity_poly.pdbx_seq_one_letter_code
_entity_poly.pdbx_strand_id
1 'polypeptide(L)'
;MNTRIIVSAAFVALALAGCGSINNVTVSDQKLQERAAFALGVSPNAVKISNRNNEGIRINFTATVGKRVSQCYVTSVISTIGVTTSDAICLGGGTHKGKSQCNALLKAAGRC
;
A
#
# COMPACT_ATOMS: atom_id res chain seq x y z
N MET A 1 13.51 0.98 -54.92
CA MET A 1 13.12 0.83 -53.50
C MET A 1 12.92 2.22 -52.94
N ASN A 2 11.67 2.68 -52.86
CA ASN A 2 11.36 4.11 -52.70
C ASN A 2 11.63 4.57 -51.27
N THR A 3 12.60 5.47 -51.12
CA THR A 3 12.96 6.14 -49.85
C THR A 3 11.75 6.77 -49.14
N ARG A 4 10.71 7.17 -49.87
CA ARG A 4 9.46 7.69 -49.30
C ARG A 4 8.63 6.65 -48.53
N ILE A 5 8.71 5.37 -48.91
CA ILE A 5 7.99 4.26 -48.23
C ILE A 5 8.72 3.86 -46.94
N ILE A 6 10.04 4.00 -46.91
CA ILE A 6 10.87 3.68 -45.73
C ILE A 6 10.64 4.71 -44.62
N VAL A 7 10.51 5.99 -44.97
CA VAL A 7 10.29 7.08 -44.00
C VAL A 7 8.90 7.01 -43.35
N SER A 8 7.86 6.63 -44.08
CA SER A 8 6.51 6.48 -43.53
C SER A 8 6.36 5.23 -42.65
N ALA A 9 7.02 4.11 -43.01
CA ALA A 9 7.01 2.90 -42.18
C ALA A 9 7.76 3.10 -40.85
N ALA A 10 8.85 3.88 -40.85
CA ALA A 10 9.60 4.19 -39.63
C ALA A 10 8.80 5.03 -38.62
N PHE A 11 7.94 5.94 -39.09
CA PHE A 11 7.13 6.81 -38.22
C PHE A 11 6.00 6.05 -37.49
N VAL A 12 5.43 5.02 -38.13
CA VAL A 12 4.40 4.16 -37.53
C VAL A 12 5.00 3.23 -36.47
N ALA A 13 6.24 2.75 -36.66
CA ALA A 13 6.91 1.89 -35.69
C ALA A 13 7.25 2.61 -34.37
N LEU A 14 7.56 3.91 -34.39
CA LEU A 14 7.81 4.69 -33.18
C LEU A 14 6.53 5.03 -32.39
N ALA A 15 5.36 5.03 -33.03
CA ALA A 15 4.09 5.28 -32.34
C ALA A 15 3.63 4.10 -31.46
N LEU A 16 4.13 2.88 -31.70
CA LEU A 16 3.82 1.70 -30.87
C LEU A 16 4.70 1.59 -29.61
N ALA A 17 5.75 2.42 -29.46
CA ALA A 17 6.59 2.45 -28.26
C ALA A 17 5.96 3.24 -27.09
N GLY A 18 4.71 3.69 -27.23
CA GLY A 18 4.05 4.62 -26.30
C GLY A 18 3.20 4.04 -25.16
N CYS A 19 2.99 2.72 -25.07
CA CYS A 19 2.07 2.14 -24.06
C CYS A 19 2.74 1.14 -23.10
N GLY A 20 4.07 1.19 -22.97
CA GLY A 20 4.86 0.21 -22.20
C GLY A 20 5.26 0.65 -20.79
N SER A 21 4.95 1.87 -20.35
CA SER A 21 5.24 2.34 -18.99
C SER A 21 4.18 1.86 -18.00
N ILE A 22 3.85 0.56 -18.02
CA ILE A 22 3.12 -0.09 -16.94
C ILE A 22 4.13 -0.25 -15.80
N ASN A 23 4.41 0.86 -15.12
CA ASN A 23 5.00 0.80 -13.79
C ASN A 23 4.04 -0.03 -12.97
N ASN A 24 4.43 -1.29 -12.73
CA ASN A 24 3.77 -2.29 -11.91
C ASN A 24 2.76 -1.64 -10.96
N VAL A 25 1.47 -1.66 -11.33
CA VAL A 25 0.40 -0.90 -10.69
C VAL A 25 0.16 -1.50 -9.30
N THR A 26 1.05 -1.13 -8.40
CA THR A 26 1.15 -1.64 -7.05
C THR A 26 1.17 -0.43 -6.15
N VAL A 27 0.40 -0.49 -5.07
CA VAL A 27 0.40 0.59 -4.08
C VAL A 27 1.84 0.77 -3.59
N SER A 28 2.39 1.96 -3.81
CA SER A 28 3.73 2.31 -3.34
C SER A 28 3.71 2.45 -1.83
N ASP A 29 4.85 2.14 -1.19
CA ASP A 29 4.98 2.26 0.25
C ASP A 29 4.83 3.73 0.69
N GLN A 30 5.18 4.70 -0.17
CA GLN A 30 4.89 6.13 0.07
C GLN A 30 3.39 6.38 0.21
N LYS A 31 2.56 5.77 -0.64
CA LYS A 31 1.10 5.93 -0.53
C LYS A 31 0.57 5.30 0.76
N LEU A 32 1.12 4.16 1.16
CA LEU A 32 0.77 3.54 2.44
C LEU A 32 1.19 4.41 3.63
N GLN A 33 2.37 5.02 3.58
CA GLN A 33 2.87 5.96 4.59
C GLN A 33 1.95 7.18 4.72
N GLU A 34 1.57 7.81 3.60
CA GLU A 34 0.64 8.95 3.59
C GLU A 34 -0.69 8.59 4.25
N ARG A 35 -1.30 7.47 3.87
CA ARG A 35 -2.59 7.03 4.40
C ARG A 35 -2.51 6.69 5.89
N ALA A 36 -1.46 5.98 6.30
CA ALA A 36 -1.24 5.64 7.70
C ALA A 36 -0.93 6.86 8.56
N ALA A 37 -0.15 7.80 8.04
CA ALA A 37 0.17 9.05 8.71
C ALA A 37 -1.07 9.90 8.95
N PHE A 38 -1.95 9.99 7.95
CA PHE A 38 -3.25 10.63 8.07
C PHE A 38 -4.11 9.95 9.16
N ALA A 39 -4.22 8.62 9.13
CA ALA A 39 -4.99 7.87 10.12
C ALA A 39 -4.43 7.96 11.55
N LEU A 40 -3.12 8.09 11.69
CA LEU A 40 -2.43 8.16 12.99
C LEU A 40 -2.18 9.59 13.48
N GLY A 41 -2.50 10.62 12.68
CA GLY A 41 -2.26 12.03 13.01
C GLY A 41 -0.78 12.41 13.12
N VAL A 42 0.09 11.80 12.32
CA VAL A 42 1.54 12.04 12.34
C VAL A 42 2.08 12.43 10.95
N SER A 43 3.35 12.79 10.86
CA SER A 43 4.01 13.03 9.57
C SER A 43 4.26 11.71 8.82
N PRO A 44 4.06 11.64 7.48
CA PRO A 44 4.41 10.49 6.65
C PRO A 44 5.85 10.01 6.84
N ASN A 45 6.79 10.94 7.01
CA ASN A 45 8.20 10.64 7.20
C ASN A 45 8.50 9.94 8.54
N ALA A 46 7.60 10.05 9.51
CA ALA A 46 7.72 9.39 10.80
C ALA A 46 7.16 7.95 10.79
N VAL A 47 6.46 7.56 9.72
CA VAL A 47 5.84 6.24 9.58
C VAL A 47 6.78 5.29 8.84
N LYS A 48 7.16 4.19 9.50
CA LYS A 48 7.83 3.05 8.86
C LYS A 48 6.83 1.94 8.57
N ILE A 49 6.77 1.51 7.33
CA ILE A 49 5.91 0.41 6.89
C ILE A 49 6.70 -0.91 6.99
N SER A 50 6.09 -1.94 7.55
CA SER A 50 6.63 -3.31 7.62
C SER A 50 5.52 -4.35 7.52
N ASN A 51 5.86 -5.64 7.37
CA ASN A 51 4.91 -6.76 7.29
C ASN A 51 3.72 -6.52 6.34
N ARG A 52 4.03 -6.03 5.13
CA ARG A 52 3.02 -5.84 4.10
C ARG A 52 2.51 -7.19 3.59
N ASN A 53 1.21 -7.40 3.66
CA ASN A 53 0.52 -8.56 3.12
C ASN A 53 -0.64 -8.10 2.21
N ASN A 54 -0.54 -8.41 0.92
CA ASN A 54 -1.56 -8.07 -0.06
C ASN A 54 -2.52 -9.26 -0.23
N GLU A 55 -3.76 -9.10 0.21
CA GLU A 55 -4.86 -10.07 0.07
C GLU A 55 -5.88 -9.54 -0.94
N GLY A 56 -5.60 -9.76 -2.23
CA GLY A 56 -6.46 -9.30 -3.32
C GLY A 56 -6.59 -7.77 -3.33
N ILE A 57 -7.78 -7.25 -2.99
CA ILE A 57 -8.06 -5.82 -2.90
C ILE A 57 -7.67 -5.22 -1.54
N ARG A 58 -7.32 -6.03 -0.53
CA ARG A 58 -6.95 -5.53 0.80
C ARG A 58 -5.45 -5.62 0.99
N ILE A 59 -4.84 -4.56 1.50
CA ILE A 59 -3.42 -4.53 1.85
C ILE A 59 -3.33 -4.32 3.35
N ASN A 60 -2.91 -5.35 4.06
CA ASN A 60 -2.59 -5.27 5.47
C ASN A 60 -1.11 -4.89 5.61
N PHE A 61 -0.77 -4.02 6.56
CA PHE A 61 0.60 -3.60 6.81
C PHE A 61 0.76 -3.09 8.24
N THR A 62 1.98 -3.14 8.74
CA THR A 62 2.33 -2.60 10.06
C THR A 62 2.93 -1.21 9.91
N ALA A 63 2.32 -0.22 10.56
CA ALA A 63 2.83 1.15 10.66
C ALA A 63 3.52 1.35 12.00
N THR A 64 4.82 1.65 11.97
CA THR A 64 5.62 1.95 13.16
C THR A 64 5.96 3.43 13.22
N VAL A 65 5.64 4.07 14.34
CA VAL A 65 5.96 5.47 14.62
C VAL A 65 6.75 5.55 15.92
N GLY A 66 8.06 5.74 15.81
CA GLY A 66 8.97 5.67 16.95
C GLY A 66 8.91 4.31 17.64
N LYS A 67 8.30 4.24 18.83
CA LYS A 67 8.10 3.00 19.62
C LYS A 67 6.67 2.42 19.52
N ARG A 68 5.75 3.11 18.84
CA ARG A 68 4.36 2.68 18.68
C ARG A 68 4.23 1.87 17.40
N VAL A 69 3.55 0.74 17.49
CA VAL A 69 3.32 -0.16 16.36
C VAL A 69 1.82 -0.33 16.20
N SER A 70 1.33 -0.07 14.99
CA SER A 70 -0.09 -0.07 14.65
C SER A 70 -0.31 -1.00 13.47
N GLN A 71 -1.34 -1.84 13.54
CA GLN A 71 -1.75 -2.72 12.44
C GLN A 71 -2.73 -1.95 11.57
N CYS A 72 -2.36 -1.67 10.33
CA CYS A 72 -3.18 -0.90 9.41
C CYS A 72 -3.60 -1.75 8.22
N TYR A 73 -4.74 -1.42 7.64
CA TYR A 73 -5.09 -1.93 6.33
C TYR A 73 -5.69 -0.83 5.45
N VAL A 74 -5.49 -0.98 4.15
CA VAL A 74 -6.15 -0.19 3.11
C VAL A 74 -6.82 -1.13 2.12
N THR A 75 -7.89 -0.67 1.50
CA THR A 75 -8.49 -1.35 0.36
C THR A 75 -8.04 -0.65 -0.91
N SER A 76 -7.34 -1.36 -1.77
CA SER A 76 -6.94 -0.92 -3.10
C SER A 76 -7.91 -1.41 -4.16
N VAL A 77 -8.36 -0.51 -5.03
CA VAL A 77 -9.18 -0.83 -6.20
C VAL A 77 -8.34 -0.58 -7.46
N ILE A 78 -8.26 -1.58 -8.34
CA ILE A 78 -7.60 -1.47 -9.64
C ILE A 78 -8.63 -0.97 -10.64
N SER A 79 -8.37 0.20 -11.24
CA SER A 79 -9.20 0.78 -12.31
C SER A 79 -8.38 0.92 -13.59
N THR A 80 -9.06 1.20 -14.72
CA THR A 80 -8.45 1.45 -16.03
C THR A 80 -7.46 2.62 -16.04
N ILE A 81 -7.54 3.50 -15.03
CA ILE A 81 -6.71 4.68 -14.82
C ILE A 81 -5.64 4.50 -13.72
N GLY A 82 -5.48 3.29 -13.16
CA GLY A 82 -4.47 2.95 -12.16
C GLY A 82 -5.05 2.39 -10.84
N VAL A 83 -4.19 2.25 -9.83
CA VAL A 83 -4.60 1.79 -8.49
C VAL A 83 -4.92 2.97 -7.59
N THR A 84 -6.14 2.97 -7.04
CA THR A 84 -6.58 3.88 -5.97
C THR A 84 -6.66 3.13 -4.66
N THR A 85 -6.22 3.76 -3.56
CA THR A 85 -6.38 3.25 -2.20
C THR A 85 -7.41 4.05 -1.42
N SER A 86 -8.21 3.35 -0.63
CA SER A 86 -9.06 3.93 0.41
C SER A 86 -8.23 4.62 1.49
N ASP A 87 -8.91 5.28 2.41
CA ASP A 87 -8.30 5.70 3.68
C ASP A 87 -7.81 4.47 4.46
N ALA A 88 -6.75 4.66 5.23
CA ALA A 88 -6.19 3.60 6.07
C ALA A 88 -6.98 3.50 7.37
N ILE A 89 -7.32 2.28 7.75
CA ILE A 89 -7.85 1.97 9.07
C ILE A 89 -6.72 1.35 9.87
N CYS A 90 -6.31 2.03 10.94
CA CYS A 90 -5.24 1.59 11.81
C CYS A 90 -5.79 1.16 13.17
N LEU A 91 -5.53 -0.09 13.53
CA LEU A 91 -5.84 -0.70 14.81
C LEU A 91 -4.61 -0.66 15.72
N GLY A 92 -4.80 -0.08 16.90
CA GLY A 92 -3.77 0.06 17.91
C GLY A 92 -2.96 1.35 17.78
N GLY A 93 -2.63 1.93 18.94
CA GLY A 93 -1.64 2.99 19.14
C GLY A 93 -0.75 2.69 20.35
N GLY A 94 -0.71 1.41 20.73
CA GLY A 94 0.10 0.90 21.84
C GLY A 94 1.50 0.54 21.39
N THR A 95 2.44 0.50 22.35
CA THR A 95 3.76 -0.09 22.12
C THR A 95 3.58 -1.56 21.77
N HIS A 96 4.38 -2.09 20.84
CA HIS A 96 4.41 -3.51 20.52
C HIS A 96 4.82 -4.28 21.78
N LYS A 97 3.83 -4.68 22.58
CA LYS A 97 3.90 -5.83 23.47
C LYS A 97 2.77 -6.71 23.02
N GLY A 98 3.11 -7.85 22.42
CA GLY A 98 2.32 -9.05 22.59
C GLY A 98 2.23 -9.33 24.09
N LYS A 99 1.33 -8.63 24.77
CA LYS A 99 0.70 -9.09 25.99
C LYS A 99 -0.74 -9.25 25.58
N SER A 100 -1.18 -10.49 25.51
CA SER A 100 -2.58 -10.84 25.69
C SER A 100 -3.08 -9.96 26.84
N GLN A 101 -3.82 -8.90 26.53
CA GLN A 101 -4.51 -8.15 27.57
C GLN A 101 -5.59 -9.12 28.06
N CYS A 102 -5.40 -9.69 29.25
CA CYS A 102 -6.41 -10.47 29.93
C CYS A 102 -7.70 -9.65 30.02
N ASN A 103 -8.61 -9.84 29.08
CA ASN A 103 -9.96 -9.34 29.21
C ASN A 103 -10.73 -10.28 30.14
N ALA A 104 -11.86 -9.80 30.68
CA ALA A 104 -12.68 -10.58 31.60
C ALA A 104 -13.08 -11.95 31.04
N LEU A 105 -13.22 -12.04 29.70
CA LEU A 105 -13.53 -13.28 28.99
C LEU A 105 -12.37 -14.29 29.01
N LEU A 106 -11.13 -13.85 28.75
CA LEU A 106 -9.93 -14.71 28.80
C LEU A 106 -9.61 -15.16 30.23
N LYS A 107 -9.89 -14.30 31.24
CA LYS A 107 -9.79 -14.64 32.66
C LYS A 107 -10.84 -15.67 33.08
N ALA A 108 -12.08 -15.52 32.64
CA ALA A 108 -13.12 -16.52 32.89
C ALA A 108 -12.81 -17.87 32.23
N ALA A 109 -12.06 -17.85 31.12
CA ALA A 109 -11.65 -19.04 30.39
C ALA A 109 -10.34 -19.70 30.91
N GLY A 110 -9.66 -19.12 31.91
CA GLY A 110 -8.38 -19.65 32.43
C GLY A 110 -7.23 -19.67 31.42
N ARG A 111 -7.33 -18.89 30.34
CA ARG A 111 -6.29 -18.77 29.29
C ARG A 111 -5.36 -17.58 29.55
N CYS A 112 -5.59 -16.94 30.68
CA CYS A 112 -4.67 -16.26 31.55
C CYS A 112 -5.22 -16.39 32.99
#